data_AF-A0A2T2MZ31-F1
#
_entry.id   AF-A0A2T2MZ31-F1
#
_cell.length_a   1.000
_cell.length_b   1.000
_cell.length_c   1.000
_cell.angle_alpha   90.00
_cell.angle_beta   90.00
_cell.angle_gamma   90.00
#
_symmetry.space_group_name_H-M   'P 1'
#
loop_
_entity.id
_entity.type
_entity.pdbx_description
1 polymer ?
#
loop_
_entity_poly.entity_id
_entity_poly.type
_entity_poly.pdbx_seq_one_letter_code
_entity_poly.pdbx_strand_id
1 'polypeptide(L)'
;MKRLVEIERYVGSRCEGSLLMAPSLFYNFGHPTSFGVKYYDGSPEHQLLKQSIEKEAKGVREQKRAELAQKKQQYRQLMAESGQLSCTYVDMRNRYGDVYQQHASYCLKCSLETQAENLSISIHEWPLPSNLTEAKAAVFELQVPNEFARWRDTTRYLMISVLESTKDIQSEDMPPYRLENQDCLRTHHRIAPEQCLVTVSRVKPLNRSHYKNKGAMVYVEDEDVCVPNAMHCTYYDTTSRSFPHVLGPTDHVKQNCSYQLPVRSKDLERYLLAGPSTGEVTPNSVISSLSDCPHHIAQSEYKAFGALPIGHEIYHGMG
;
A
#
# COMPACT_ATOMS: atom_id res chain seq x y z
N MET A 1 -15.56 -18.48 35.32
CA MET A 1 -14.10 -18.35 35.20
C MET A 1 -13.42 -19.40 34.30
N LYS A 2 -13.80 -20.70 34.28
CA LYS A 2 -13.15 -21.72 33.41
C LYS A 2 -13.05 -21.34 31.92
N ARG A 3 -14.13 -20.82 31.34
CA ARG A 3 -14.18 -20.39 29.92
C ARG A 3 -13.21 -19.26 29.58
N LEU A 4 -13.00 -18.30 30.48
CA LEU A 4 -12.07 -17.20 30.24
C LEU A 4 -10.63 -17.72 30.24
N VAL A 5 -10.27 -18.52 31.26
CA VAL A 5 -8.95 -19.16 31.37
C VAL A 5 -8.65 -20.05 30.16
N GLU A 6 -9.66 -20.77 29.63
CA GLU A 6 -9.53 -21.53 28.40
C GLU A 6 -9.23 -20.67 27.18
N ILE A 7 -9.91 -19.53 27.05
CA ILE A 7 -9.69 -18.58 25.95
C ILE A 7 -8.31 -17.93 26.08
N GLU A 8 -7.94 -17.44 27.25
CA GLU A 8 -6.63 -16.81 27.51
C GLU A 8 -5.49 -17.78 27.25
N ARG A 9 -5.60 -19.03 27.72
CA ARG A 9 -4.62 -20.08 27.42
C ARG A 9 -4.57 -20.41 25.94
N TYR A 10 -5.72 -20.48 25.27
CA TYR A 10 -5.74 -20.70 23.82
C TYR A 10 -5.03 -19.56 23.09
N VAL A 11 -5.41 -18.29 23.36
CA VAL A 11 -4.77 -17.11 22.75
C VAL A 11 -3.27 -17.07 23.08
N GLY A 12 -2.89 -17.31 24.33
CA GLY A 12 -1.49 -17.40 24.77
C GLY A 12 -0.71 -18.46 24.00
N SER A 13 -1.23 -19.68 23.89
CA SER A 13 -0.58 -20.75 23.10
C SER A 13 -0.44 -20.40 21.62
N ARG A 14 -1.39 -19.63 21.06
CA ARG A 14 -1.33 -19.15 19.68
C ARG A 14 -0.31 -18.03 19.51
N CYS A 15 -0.14 -17.16 20.49
CA CYS A 15 0.90 -16.14 20.51
C CYS A 15 2.29 -16.77 20.62
N GLU A 16 2.47 -17.71 21.55
CA GLU A 16 3.73 -18.46 21.72
C GLU A 16 4.08 -19.30 20.49
N GLY A 17 3.09 -19.96 19.90
CA GLY A 17 3.24 -20.73 18.67
C GLY A 17 3.27 -19.89 17.39
N SER A 18 3.04 -18.57 17.49
CA SER A 18 3.21 -17.70 16.34
C SER A 18 4.70 -17.58 16.04
N LEU A 19 5.08 -17.77 14.77
CA LEU A 19 6.46 -17.61 14.35
C LEU A 19 6.87 -16.16 14.68
N LEU A 20 7.78 -15.98 15.64
CA LEU A 20 8.30 -14.69 16.12
C LEU A 20 8.71 -13.72 14.99
N MET A 21 8.96 -14.23 13.77
CA MET A 21 9.44 -13.49 12.60
C MET A 21 8.45 -13.45 11.42
N ALA A 22 7.19 -13.90 11.60
CA ALA A 22 6.20 -13.77 10.53
C ALA A 22 5.79 -12.29 10.39
N PRO A 23 5.90 -11.70 9.19
CA PRO A 23 5.48 -10.33 8.97
C PRO A 23 3.96 -10.23 9.12
N SER A 24 3.51 -9.05 9.49
CA SER A 24 2.09 -8.74 9.59
C SER A 24 1.33 -9.01 8.29
N LEU A 25 0.05 -9.33 8.44
CA LEU A 25 -0.89 -9.50 7.33
C LEU A 25 -1.36 -8.16 6.75
N PHE A 26 -1.00 -7.06 7.42
CA PHE A 26 -1.49 -5.72 7.12
C PHE A 26 -0.39 -4.76 6.64
N TYR A 27 0.88 -5.07 6.89
CA TYR A 27 2.05 -4.28 6.49
C TYR A 27 3.20 -5.23 6.09
N ASN A 28 4.23 -4.73 5.39
CA ASN A 28 5.31 -5.51 4.75
C ASN A 28 4.89 -6.22 3.44
N PHE A 29 4.38 -5.43 2.49
CA PHE A 29 4.13 -5.91 1.13
C PHE A 29 5.37 -6.60 0.54
N GLY A 30 5.18 -7.76 -0.09
CA GLY A 30 6.28 -8.47 -0.76
C GLY A 30 7.33 -9.11 0.16
N HIS A 31 7.15 -9.13 1.48
CA HIS A 31 8.09 -9.82 2.36
C HIS A 31 8.12 -11.34 2.06
N PRO A 32 9.29 -12.01 1.99
CA PRO A 32 9.38 -13.41 1.57
C PRO A 32 8.52 -14.39 2.38
N THR A 33 8.31 -14.09 3.66
CA THR A 33 7.49 -14.91 4.57
C THR A 33 6.07 -14.36 4.79
N SER A 34 5.69 -13.31 4.06
CA SER A 34 4.33 -12.76 4.11
C SER A 34 3.29 -13.74 3.60
N PHE A 35 2.06 -13.56 4.06
CA PHE A 35 0.96 -14.43 3.68
C PHE A 35 0.72 -14.42 2.18
N GLY A 36 0.69 -13.25 1.52
CA GLY A 36 0.47 -13.18 0.07
C GLY A 36 1.52 -13.96 -0.73
N VAL A 37 2.80 -13.87 -0.33
CA VAL A 37 3.89 -14.62 -0.96
C VAL A 37 3.75 -16.13 -0.72
N LYS A 38 3.51 -16.55 0.53
CA LYS A 38 3.32 -17.97 0.87
C LYS A 38 2.06 -18.57 0.22
N TYR A 39 0.98 -17.80 0.15
CA TYR A 39 -0.27 -18.21 -0.48
C TYR A 39 -0.06 -18.42 -1.97
N TYR A 40 0.62 -17.49 -2.65
CA TYR A 40 1.00 -17.64 -4.04
C TYR A 40 1.80 -18.94 -4.28
N ASP A 41 2.77 -19.24 -3.41
CA ASP A 41 3.61 -20.43 -3.57
C ASP A 41 2.82 -21.74 -3.47
N GLY A 42 1.73 -21.74 -2.71
CA GLY A 42 0.79 -22.86 -2.61
C GLY A 42 -0.38 -22.83 -3.60
N SER A 43 -0.51 -21.80 -4.44
CA SER A 43 -1.68 -21.60 -5.30
C SER A 43 -1.35 -21.70 -6.79
N PRO A 44 -1.70 -22.84 -7.45
CA PRO A 44 -1.51 -23.00 -8.88
C PRO A 44 -2.25 -21.94 -9.71
N GLU A 45 -3.42 -21.49 -9.26
CA GLU A 45 -4.21 -20.46 -9.94
C GLU A 45 -3.45 -19.13 -10.04
N HIS A 46 -2.83 -18.68 -8.94
CA HIS A 46 -2.03 -17.47 -8.93
C HIS A 46 -0.75 -17.62 -9.76
N GLN A 47 -0.14 -18.80 -9.76
CA GLN A 47 1.03 -19.08 -10.60
C GLN A 47 0.69 -19.03 -12.09
N LEU A 48 -0.45 -19.59 -12.48
CA LEU A 48 -0.98 -19.50 -13.84
C LEU A 48 -1.32 -18.05 -14.21
N LEU A 49 -1.90 -17.28 -13.29
CA LEU A 49 -2.19 -15.86 -13.50
C LEU A 49 -0.91 -15.07 -13.80
N LYS A 50 0.14 -15.25 -12.98
CA LYS A 50 1.45 -14.62 -13.23
C LYS A 50 1.99 -14.98 -14.61
N GLN A 51 1.96 -16.27 -14.97
CA GLN A 51 2.42 -16.72 -16.28
C GLN A 51 1.63 -16.11 -17.43
N SER A 52 0.31 -15.98 -17.29
CA SER A 52 -0.56 -15.35 -18.28
C SER A 52 -0.20 -13.88 -18.49
N ILE A 53 -0.06 -13.13 -17.39
CA ILE A 53 0.34 -11.71 -17.41
C ILE A 53 1.70 -11.55 -18.09
N GLU A 54 2.69 -12.36 -17.71
CA GLU A 54 4.04 -12.28 -18.29
C GLU A 54 4.07 -12.70 -19.75
N LYS A 55 3.25 -13.69 -20.16
CA LYS A 55 3.15 -14.11 -21.57
C LYS A 55 2.56 -12.99 -22.44
N GLU A 56 1.50 -12.35 -21.98
CA GLU A 56 0.89 -11.20 -22.67
C GLU A 56 1.91 -10.05 -22.80
N ALA A 57 2.60 -9.72 -21.70
CA ALA A 57 3.62 -8.67 -21.70
C ALA A 57 4.83 -8.97 -22.59
N LYS A 58 5.24 -10.25 -22.74
CA LYS A 58 6.26 -10.65 -23.72
C LYS A 58 5.81 -10.35 -25.16
N GLY A 59 4.57 -10.72 -25.50
CA GLY A 59 4.01 -10.44 -26.82
C GLY A 59 3.96 -8.95 -27.13
N VAL A 60 3.59 -8.11 -26.16
CA VAL A 60 3.60 -6.66 -26.34
C VAL A 60 5.03 -6.11 -26.50
N ARG A 61 6.02 -6.63 -25.74
CA ARG A 61 7.43 -6.26 -25.94
C ARG A 61 7.95 -6.63 -27.32
N GLU A 62 7.60 -7.79 -27.85
CA GLU A 62 7.97 -8.20 -29.21
C GLU A 62 7.38 -7.25 -30.26
N GLN A 63 6.11 -6.88 -30.11
CA GLN A 63 5.46 -5.88 -30.96
C GLN A 63 6.16 -4.52 -30.88
N LYS A 64 6.55 -4.10 -29.67
CA LYS A 64 7.26 -2.82 -29.44
C LYS A 64 8.65 -2.79 -30.07
N ARG A 65 9.38 -3.90 -30.02
CA ARG A 65 10.68 -4.03 -30.71
C ARG A 65 10.52 -3.96 -32.23
N ALA A 66 9.51 -4.62 -32.78
CA ALA A 66 9.19 -4.51 -34.20
C ALA A 66 8.81 -3.07 -34.60
N GLU A 67 7.99 -2.40 -33.79
CA GLU A 67 7.62 -0.97 -33.98
C GLU A 67 8.87 -0.07 -33.94
N LEU A 68 9.79 -0.29 -33.01
CA LEU A 68 11.04 0.47 -32.91
C LEU A 68 11.91 0.26 -34.15
N ALA A 69 12.08 -0.99 -34.59
CA ALA A 69 12.85 -1.30 -35.79
C ALA A 69 12.27 -0.62 -37.03
N GLN A 70 10.94 -0.63 -37.18
CA GLN A 70 10.25 0.07 -38.27
C GLN A 70 10.48 1.59 -38.21
N LYS A 71 10.37 2.20 -37.03
CA LYS A 71 10.61 3.63 -36.85
C LYS A 71 12.06 4.03 -37.10
N LYS A 72 13.03 3.20 -36.68
CA LYS A 72 14.45 3.38 -37.01
C LYS A 72 14.69 3.32 -38.52
N GLN A 73 14.04 2.38 -39.22
CA GLN A 73 14.14 2.29 -40.68
C GLN A 73 13.53 3.53 -41.36
N GLN A 74 12.35 3.96 -40.93
CA GLN A 74 11.70 5.16 -41.45
C GLN A 74 12.56 6.42 -41.23
N TYR A 75 13.17 6.56 -40.05
CA TYR A 75 14.11 7.64 -39.77
C TYR A 75 15.28 7.65 -40.77
N ARG A 76 15.91 6.50 -41.00
CA ARG A 76 17.03 6.39 -41.95
C ARG A 76 16.61 6.73 -43.38
N GLN A 77 15.41 6.33 -43.80
CA GLN A 77 14.86 6.66 -45.12
C GLN A 77 14.64 8.16 -45.28
N LEU A 78 13.95 8.80 -44.33
CA LEU A 78 13.70 10.25 -44.35
C LEU A 78 15.00 11.06 -44.36
N MET A 79 15.99 10.66 -43.55
CA MET A 79 17.30 11.33 -43.52
C MET A 79 18.10 11.12 -44.81
N ALA A 80 18.01 9.94 -45.43
CA ALA A 80 18.66 9.66 -46.71
C ALA A 80 18.04 10.48 -47.86
N GLU A 81 16.70 10.57 -47.91
CA GLU A 81 15.98 11.39 -48.89
C GLU A 81 16.28 12.88 -48.70
N SER A 82 16.27 13.37 -47.46
CA SER A 82 16.68 14.75 -47.14
C SER A 82 18.12 15.03 -47.59
N GLY A 83 19.04 14.08 -47.35
CA GLY A 83 20.45 14.20 -47.73
C GLY A 83 20.69 14.36 -49.23
N GLN A 84 19.75 13.93 -50.07
CA GLN A 84 19.81 14.09 -51.54
C GLN A 84 19.28 15.45 -52.02
N LEU A 85 18.64 16.23 -51.14
CA LEU A 85 18.02 17.50 -51.47
C LEU A 85 18.86 18.69 -50.97
N SER A 86 18.81 19.78 -51.71
CA SER A 86 19.29 21.09 -51.27
C SER A 86 18.13 21.93 -50.71
N CYS A 87 18.43 22.84 -49.79
CA CYS A 87 17.43 23.78 -49.29
C CYS A 87 16.87 24.64 -50.42
N THR A 88 15.55 24.87 -50.39
CA THR A 88 14.88 25.78 -51.32
C THR A 88 14.92 27.20 -50.78
N TYR A 89 15.34 28.15 -51.61
CA TYR A 89 15.36 29.57 -51.30
C TYR A 89 14.42 30.33 -52.25
N VAL A 90 13.80 31.38 -51.74
CA VAL A 90 12.93 32.29 -52.49
C VAL A 90 13.46 33.71 -52.39
N ASP A 91 13.37 34.45 -53.49
CA ASP A 91 13.75 35.86 -53.53
C ASP A 91 12.67 36.70 -52.86
N MET A 92 13.08 37.48 -51.86
CA MET A 92 12.23 38.39 -51.11
C MET A 92 12.78 39.81 -51.27
N ARG A 93 11.89 40.82 -51.27
CA ARG A 93 12.30 42.22 -51.25
C ARG A 93 12.21 42.80 -49.86
N ASN A 94 13.26 43.50 -49.44
CA ASN A 94 13.23 44.28 -48.22
C ASN A 94 12.47 45.61 -48.44
N ARG A 95 12.29 46.38 -47.36
CA ARG A 95 11.60 47.69 -47.38
C ARG A 95 12.32 48.77 -48.21
N TYR A 96 13.55 48.53 -48.61
CA TYR A 96 14.40 49.42 -49.40
C TYR A 96 14.48 49.02 -50.89
N GLY A 97 13.84 47.91 -51.25
CA GLY A 97 13.81 47.39 -52.62
C GLY A 97 14.92 46.39 -52.96
N ASP A 98 15.85 46.11 -52.03
CA ASP A 98 16.90 45.12 -52.25
C ASP A 98 16.31 43.69 -52.22
N VAL A 99 16.73 42.87 -53.17
CA VAL A 99 16.37 41.45 -53.24
C VAL A 99 17.37 40.65 -52.40
N TYR A 100 16.85 39.80 -51.51
CA TYR A 100 17.64 38.85 -50.73
C TYR A 100 17.00 37.46 -50.78
N GLN A 101 17.82 36.42 -50.63
CA GLN A 101 17.34 35.05 -50.58
C GLN A 101 16.90 34.69 -49.16
N GLN A 102 15.64 34.27 -49.03
CA GLN A 102 15.09 33.71 -47.80
C GLN A 102 14.85 32.22 -47.96
N HIS A 103 15.13 31.44 -46.93
CA HIS A 103 14.80 30.02 -46.92
C HIS A 103 13.27 29.83 -47.02
N ALA A 104 12.83 29.01 -47.98
CA ALA A 104 11.41 28.75 -48.18
C ALA A 104 10.81 28.03 -46.96
N SER A 105 9.66 28.49 -46.47
CA SER A 105 8.94 27.83 -45.37
C SER A 105 8.45 26.42 -45.72
N TYR A 106 8.32 26.13 -47.03
CA TYR A 106 7.90 24.84 -47.59
C TYR A 106 9.08 24.01 -48.12
N CYS A 107 10.30 24.27 -47.65
CA CYS A 107 11.48 23.51 -48.04
C CYS A 107 11.30 22.01 -47.73
N LEU A 108 11.32 21.18 -48.78
CA LEU A 108 11.08 19.75 -48.66
C LEU A 108 12.17 19.06 -47.81
N LYS A 109 13.43 19.47 -47.96
CA LYS A 109 14.56 18.97 -47.16
C LYS A 109 14.29 19.11 -45.65
N CYS A 110 14.03 20.35 -45.21
CA CYS A 110 13.78 20.64 -43.80
C CYS A 110 12.47 20.00 -43.32
N SER A 111 11.47 19.84 -44.20
CA SER A 111 10.25 19.11 -43.87
C SER A 111 10.54 17.63 -43.57
N LEU A 112 11.36 16.96 -44.38
CA LEU A 112 11.75 15.57 -44.16
C LEU A 112 12.58 15.39 -42.89
N GLU A 113 13.54 16.30 -42.62
CA GLU A 113 14.30 16.33 -41.36
C GLU A 113 13.37 16.49 -40.15
N THR A 114 12.45 17.44 -40.21
CA THR A 114 11.45 17.67 -39.16
C THR A 114 10.55 16.45 -38.96
N GLN A 115 10.13 15.78 -40.04
CA GLN A 115 9.36 14.54 -39.95
C GLN A 115 10.16 13.43 -39.27
N ALA A 116 11.46 13.29 -39.60
CA ALA A 116 12.33 12.31 -38.98
C ALA A 116 12.55 12.59 -37.48
N GLU A 117 12.75 13.85 -37.11
CA GLU A 117 12.91 14.29 -35.71
C GLU A 117 11.65 14.08 -34.88
N ASN A 118 10.47 14.25 -35.49
CA ASN A 118 9.18 14.06 -34.84
C ASN A 118 8.75 12.60 -34.71
N LEU A 119 9.49 11.64 -35.29
CA LEU A 119 9.25 10.23 -35.04
C LEU A 119 9.44 9.94 -33.55
N SER A 120 8.43 9.33 -32.95
CA SER A 120 8.44 8.95 -31.54
C SER A 120 7.78 7.60 -31.34
N ILE A 121 8.19 6.88 -30.30
CA ILE A 121 7.62 5.59 -29.90
C ILE A 121 7.19 5.66 -28.44
N SER A 122 6.04 5.07 -28.11
CA SER A 122 5.61 4.94 -26.72
C SER A 122 6.30 3.77 -26.04
N ILE A 123 6.74 3.98 -24.81
CA ILE A 123 7.36 2.94 -23.98
C ILE A 123 6.33 1.89 -23.55
N HIS A 124 6.82 0.71 -23.22
CA HIS A 124 6.10 -0.37 -22.58
C HIS A 124 6.79 -0.73 -21.27
N GLU A 125 6.11 -0.45 -20.17
CA GLU A 125 6.51 -0.82 -18.82
C GLU A 125 6.08 -2.26 -18.50
N TRP A 126 6.99 -3.05 -17.91
CA TRP A 126 6.64 -4.40 -17.47
C TRP A 126 5.50 -4.36 -16.43
N PRO A 127 4.51 -5.25 -16.47
CA PRO A 127 3.32 -5.15 -15.61
C PRO A 127 3.59 -5.46 -14.13
N LEU A 128 4.54 -6.36 -13.83
CA LEU A 128 4.81 -6.81 -12.46
C LEU A 128 6.16 -6.27 -11.94
N PRO A 129 6.32 -6.07 -10.62
CA PRO A 129 7.60 -5.71 -10.02
C PRO A 129 8.74 -6.64 -10.44
N SER A 130 9.95 -6.09 -10.56
CA SER A 130 11.14 -6.89 -10.90
C SER A 130 11.57 -7.81 -9.75
N ASN A 131 11.26 -7.43 -8.51
CA ASN A 131 11.46 -8.28 -7.35
C ASN A 131 10.45 -9.43 -7.36
N LEU A 132 10.94 -10.67 -7.27
CA LEU A 132 10.11 -11.86 -7.32
C LEU A 132 9.07 -11.91 -6.19
N THR A 133 9.42 -11.54 -4.95
CA THR A 133 8.48 -11.64 -3.82
C THR A 133 7.42 -10.54 -3.87
N GLU A 134 7.79 -9.35 -4.33
CA GLU A 134 6.81 -8.29 -4.63
C GLU A 134 5.89 -8.67 -5.78
N ALA A 135 6.41 -9.31 -6.84
CA ALA A 135 5.58 -9.80 -7.95
C ALA A 135 4.59 -10.88 -7.48
N LYS A 136 5.01 -11.81 -6.63
CA LYS A 136 4.11 -12.80 -6.01
C LYS A 136 3.01 -12.13 -5.20
N ALA A 137 3.37 -11.16 -4.36
CA ALA A 137 2.40 -10.40 -3.57
C ALA A 137 1.44 -9.58 -4.45
N ALA A 138 1.93 -8.94 -5.51
CA ALA A 138 1.11 -8.20 -6.47
C ALA A 138 0.08 -9.11 -7.14
N VAL A 139 0.49 -10.30 -7.58
CA VAL A 139 -0.40 -11.29 -8.21
C VAL A 139 -1.45 -11.79 -7.21
N PHE A 140 -1.07 -12.03 -5.95
CA PHE A 140 -2.03 -12.35 -4.89
C PHE A 140 -3.05 -11.23 -4.66
N GLU A 141 -2.61 -9.97 -4.60
CA GLU A 141 -3.52 -8.84 -4.37
C GLU A 141 -4.43 -8.55 -5.58
N LEU A 142 -4.04 -8.94 -6.80
CA LEU A 142 -4.93 -8.86 -7.97
C LEU A 142 -6.14 -9.80 -7.88
N GLN A 143 -6.01 -10.92 -7.16
CA GLN A 143 -7.05 -11.95 -7.03
C GLN A 143 -7.14 -12.53 -5.61
N VAL A 144 -7.24 -11.63 -4.62
CA VAL A 144 -7.35 -12.03 -3.22
C VAL A 144 -8.53 -13.00 -3.01
N PRO A 145 -8.33 -14.14 -2.32
CA PRO A 145 -9.43 -15.04 -1.94
C PRO A 145 -10.52 -14.30 -1.14
N ASN A 146 -11.79 -14.52 -1.48
CA ASN A 146 -12.92 -13.77 -0.91
C ASN A 146 -13.01 -13.90 0.61
N GLU A 147 -12.79 -15.10 1.14
CA GLU A 147 -12.85 -15.41 2.56
C GLU A 147 -11.76 -14.66 3.32
N PHE A 148 -10.55 -14.62 2.74
CA PHE A 148 -9.42 -13.88 3.30
C PHE A 148 -9.67 -12.38 3.26
N ALA A 149 -10.19 -11.84 2.14
CA ALA A 149 -10.52 -10.42 2.02
C ALA A 149 -11.53 -9.99 3.10
N ARG A 150 -12.64 -10.73 3.24
CA ARG A 150 -13.65 -10.45 4.28
C ARG A 150 -13.08 -10.51 5.68
N TRP A 151 -12.27 -11.53 5.97
CA TRP A 151 -11.61 -11.67 7.26
C TRP A 151 -10.65 -10.49 7.53
N ARG A 152 -9.83 -10.11 6.53
CA ARG A 152 -8.85 -9.02 6.61
C ARG A 152 -9.55 -7.68 6.92
N ASP A 153 -10.60 -7.37 6.18
CA ASP A 153 -11.36 -6.13 6.34
C ASP A 153 -12.12 -6.09 7.67
N THR A 154 -12.79 -7.20 8.04
CA THR A 154 -13.51 -7.29 9.31
C THR A 154 -12.56 -7.13 10.50
N THR A 155 -11.40 -7.78 10.45
CA THR A 155 -10.39 -7.67 11.51
C THR A 155 -9.89 -6.23 11.62
N ARG A 156 -9.66 -5.57 10.49
CA ARG A 156 -9.17 -4.19 10.46
C ARG A 156 -10.21 -3.20 10.98
N TYR A 157 -11.47 -3.36 10.59
CA TYR A 157 -12.61 -2.60 11.12
C TYR A 157 -12.74 -2.77 12.64
N LEU A 158 -12.66 -4.01 13.15
CA LEU A 158 -12.73 -4.26 14.59
C LEU A 158 -11.58 -3.55 15.33
N MET A 159 -10.35 -3.67 14.85
CA MET A 159 -9.19 -3.07 15.52
C MET A 159 -9.25 -1.53 15.53
N ILE A 160 -9.65 -0.90 14.42
CA ILE A 160 -9.62 0.57 14.30
C ILE A 160 -10.92 1.21 14.76
N SER A 161 -12.07 0.74 14.27
CA SER A 161 -13.36 1.42 14.44
C SER A 161 -14.13 0.97 15.67
N VAL A 162 -13.86 -0.24 16.19
CA VAL A 162 -14.58 -0.78 17.37
C VAL A 162 -13.72 -0.74 18.62
N LEU A 163 -12.48 -1.21 18.53
CA LEU A 163 -11.55 -1.28 19.67
C LEU A 163 -10.73 0.00 19.82
N GLU A 164 -10.76 0.90 18.82
CA GLU A 164 -9.93 2.11 18.74
C GLU A 164 -8.48 1.85 19.14
N SER A 165 -7.89 0.76 18.61
CA SER A 165 -6.50 0.37 18.88
C SER A 165 -5.50 1.23 18.10
N THR A 166 -5.66 2.55 18.20
CA THR A 166 -4.98 3.54 17.37
C THR A 166 -4.18 4.46 18.29
N LYS A 167 -2.85 4.37 18.24
CA LYS A 167 -2.00 5.45 18.74
C LYS A 167 -1.51 6.22 17.53
N ASP A 168 -1.86 7.50 17.46
CA ASP A 168 -1.31 8.47 16.52
C ASP A 168 -1.39 8.10 15.03
N ILE A 169 -2.58 7.67 14.55
CA ILE A 169 -2.78 7.55 13.11
C ILE A 169 -2.79 8.95 12.49
N GLN A 170 -1.69 9.29 11.82
CA GLN A 170 -1.65 10.45 10.96
C GLN A 170 -2.34 10.10 9.64
N SER A 171 -3.43 10.80 9.35
CA SER A 171 -4.08 10.71 8.05
C SER A 171 -3.12 11.20 6.99
N GLU A 172 -2.98 10.42 5.92
CA GLU A 172 -2.21 10.77 4.74
C GLU A 172 -3.09 10.56 3.51
N ASP A 173 -2.89 11.35 2.46
CA ASP A 173 -3.63 11.15 1.22
C ASP A 173 -3.18 9.88 0.50
N MET A 174 -4.15 9.16 -0.05
CA MET A 174 -3.90 7.94 -0.80
C MET A 174 -3.11 8.29 -2.08
N PRO A 175 -2.01 7.57 -2.37
CA PRO A 175 -1.36 7.67 -3.66
C PRO A 175 -2.32 7.33 -4.81
N PRO A 176 -2.27 8.04 -5.94
CA PRO A 176 -3.24 7.86 -7.03
C PRO A 176 -2.99 6.58 -7.86
N TYR A 177 -1.84 5.93 -7.68
CA TYR A 177 -1.40 4.80 -8.50
C TYR A 177 -1.74 3.48 -7.81
N ARG A 178 -2.94 2.97 -8.08
CA ARG A 178 -3.37 1.64 -7.64
C ARG A 178 -2.89 0.54 -8.58
N LEU A 179 -2.57 -0.63 -8.02
CA LEU A 179 -2.10 -1.78 -8.80
C LEU A 179 -3.14 -2.23 -9.84
N GLU A 180 -4.41 -2.35 -9.42
CA GLU A 180 -5.51 -2.80 -10.29
C GLU A 180 -5.90 -1.80 -11.39
N ASN A 181 -5.49 -0.53 -11.24
CA ASN A 181 -5.75 0.54 -12.21
C ASN A 181 -4.66 0.65 -13.28
N GLN A 182 -3.65 -0.21 -13.26
CA GLN A 182 -2.69 -0.31 -14.36
C GLN A 182 -3.37 -0.94 -15.58
N ASP A 183 -3.21 -0.30 -16.74
CA ASP A 183 -3.93 -0.69 -17.95
C ASP A 183 -3.65 -2.15 -18.35
N CYS A 184 -2.42 -2.65 -18.12
CA CYS A 184 -1.99 -4.02 -18.39
C CYS A 184 -2.46 -5.07 -17.36
N LEU A 185 -2.94 -4.65 -16.19
CA LEU A 185 -3.39 -5.56 -15.12
C LEU A 185 -4.90 -5.54 -14.91
N ARG A 186 -5.58 -4.51 -15.43
CA ARG A 186 -7.01 -4.29 -15.23
C ARG A 186 -7.90 -5.46 -15.67
N THR A 187 -7.50 -6.18 -16.72
CA THR A 187 -8.21 -7.37 -17.23
C THR A 187 -8.02 -8.59 -16.33
N HIS A 188 -6.93 -8.63 -15.56
CA HIS A 188 -6.56 -9.73 -14.68
C HIS A 188 -7.07 -9.54 -13.25
N HIS A 189 -7.48 -8.32 -12.89
CA HIS A 189 -8.04 -8.00 -11.59
C HIS A 189 -9.43 -8.62 -11.42
N ARG A 190 -9.60 -9.40 -10.36
CA ARG A 190 -10.92 -9.90 -9.96
C ARG A 190 -11.60 -8.81 -9.14
N ILE A 191 -12.81 -8.42 -9.53
CA ILE A 191 -13.62 -7.47 -8.74
C ILE A 191 -13.94 -8.10 -7.39
N ALA A 192 -13.15 -7.78 -6.37
CA ALA A 192 -13.47 -8.06 -4.99
C ALA A 192 -14.51 -7.03 -4.47
N PRO A 193 -15.31 -7.37 -3.44
CA PRO A 193 -16.01 -6.35 -2.65
C PRO A 193 -15.04 -5.27 -2.18
N GLU A 194 -15.52 -4.04 -1.96
CA GLU A 194 -14.69 -2.91 -1.53
C GLU A 194 -13.78 -3.29 -0.36
N GLN A 195 -12.48 -3.43 -0.64
CA GLN A 195 -11.48 -3.80 0.35
C GLN A 195 -11.00 -2.57 1.12
N CYS A 196 -10.78 -2.72 2.43
CA CYS A 196 -10.21 -1.62 3.22
C CYS A 196 -8.72 -1.45 2.96
N LEU A 197 -8.02 -2.57 2.71
CA LEU A 197 -6.61 -2.57 2.34
C LEU A 197 -6.43 -2.70 0.84
N VAL A 198 -5.82 -1.68 0.25
CA VAL A 198 -5.58 -1.60 -1.19
C VAL A 198 -4.08 -1.50 -1.48
N THR A 199 -3.67 -1.96 -2.65
CA THR A 199 -2.27 -1.92 -3.07
C THR A 199 -2.01 -0.68 -3.92
N VAL A 200 -1.13 0.18 -3.44
CA VAL A 200 -0.80 1.47 -4.07
C VAL A 200 0.71 1.61 -4.26
N SER A 201 1.11 2.49 -5.17
CA SER A 201 2.49 2.94 -5.33
C SER A 201 2.56 4.46 -5.20
N ARG A 202 3.57 4.96 -4.49
CA ARG A 202 3.91 6.40 -4.52
C ARG A 202 4.62 6.78 -5.83
N VAL A 203 5.27 5.81 -6.47
CA VAL A 203 5.99 6.02 -7.72
C VAL A 203 5.01 5.95 -8.89
N LYS A 204 5.05 7.01 -9.71
CA LYS A 204 4.24 7.14 -10.92
C LYS A 204 4.70 6.12 -11.97
N PRO A 205 3.78 5.32 -12.54
CA PRO A 205 4.08 4.50 -13.71
C PRO A 205 4.70 5.33 -14.84
N LEU A 206 5.75 4.81 -15.47
CA LEU A 206 6.49 5.49 -16.51
C LEU A 206 5.61 5.75 -17.74
N ASN A 207 4.68 4.84 -18.04
CA ASN A 207 3.73 4.99 -19.15
C ASN A 207 2.76 6.18 -18.97
N ARG A 208 2.62 6.72 -17.75
CA ARG A 208 1.82 7.92 -17.43
C ARG A 208 2.70 9.15 -17.15
N SER A 209 4.02 9.03 -17.30
CA SER A 209 4.97 10.12 -17.09
C SER A 209 5.24 10.92 -18.39
N HIS A 210 5.97 12.03 -18.28
CA HIS A 210 6.45 12.77 -19.46
C HIS A 210 7.46 11.95 -20.30
N TYR A 211 8.01 10.87 -19.74
CA TYR A 211 8.93 9.95 -20.42
C TYR A 211 8.20 8.85 -21.22
N LYS A 212 6.85 8.89 -21.29
CA LYS A 212 6.06 7.86 -21.97
C LYS A 212 6.37 7.70 -23.45
N ASN A 213 6.92 8.73 -24.08
CA ASN A 213 7.32 8.72 -25.48
C ASN A 213 8.83 8.99 -25.58
N LYS A 214 9.51 8.22 -26.40
CA LYS A 214 10.92 8.43 -26.77
C LYS A 214 10.97 8.98 -28.19
N GLY A 215 11.67 10.10 -28.38
CA GLY A 215 11.98 10.69 -29.68
C GLY A 215 13.42 10.35 -30.10
N ALA A 216 13.94 11.00 -31.14
CA ALA A 216 15.32 10.83 -31.60
C ALA A 216 15.67 9.35 -31.89
N MET A 217 14.94 8.74 -32.83
CA MET A 217 14.98 7.30 -33.16
C MET A 217 16.38 6.74 -33.41
N VAL A 218 17.36 7.57 -33.78
CA VAL A 218 18.74 7.15 -33.99
C VAL A 218 19.44 6.65 -32.71
N TYR A 219 19.02 7.09 -31.53
CA TYR A 219 19.65 6.74 -30.25
C TYR A 219 18.81 5.83 -29.34
N VAL A 220 17.53 5.63 -29.66
CA VAL A 220 16.61 4.87 -28.80
C VAL A 220 16.87 3.39 -28.94
N GLU A 221 17.18 2.68 -27.87
CA GLU A 221 17.36 1.23 -27.89
C GLU A 221 16.17 0.46 -27.33
N ASP A 222 16.20 -0.87 -27.46
CA ASP A 222 15.11 -1.75 -27.01
C ASP A 222 14.83 -1.56 -25.51
N GLU A 223 15.87 -1.33 -24.70
CA GLU A 223 15.77 -1.12 -23.25
C GLU A 223 15.12 0.22 -22.88
N ASP A 224 15.24 1.24 -23.75
CA ASP A 224 14.58 2.54 -23.56
C ASP A 224 13.07 2.47 -23.79
N VAL A 225 12.65 1.53 -24.63
CA VAL A 225 11.22 1.29 -24.96
C VAL A 225 10.64 0.25 -24.02
N CYS A 226 11.33 -0.86 -23.77
CA CYS A 226 10.86 -1.99 -22.98
C CYS A 226 11.38 -1.92 -21.54
N VAL A 227 10.89 -0.95 -20.77
CA VAL A 227 11.38 -0.66 -19.41
C VAL A 227 10.87 -1.65 -18.36
N PRO A 228 11.58 -1.85 -17.24
CA PRO A 228 11.08 -2.60 -16.08
C PRO A 228 9.93 -1.85 -15.40
N ASN A 229 9.17 -2.56 -14.57
CA ASN A 229 8.14 -1.96 -13.72
C ASN A 229 8.78 -0.99 -12.72
N ALA A 230 8.23 0.21 -12.62
CA ALA A 230 8.70 1.26 -11.73
C ALA A 230 7.87 1.39 -10.44
N MET A 231 6.77 0.64 -10.32
CA MET A 231 5.90 0.75 -9.13
C MET A 231 6.56 0.12 -7.91
N HIS A 232 6.58 0.88 -6.82
CA HIS A 232 6.92 0.37 -5.50
C HIS A 232 5.63 0.17 -4.71
N CYS A 233 5.10 -1.05 -4.80
CA CYS A 233 3.81 -1.38 -4.22
C CYS A 233 3.89 -1.48 -2.69
N THR A 234 2.88 -0.94 -2.02
CA THR A 234 2.68 -1.02 -0.59
C THR A 234 1.18 -1.04 -0.27
N TYR A 235 0.84 -1.43 0.95
CA TYR A 235 -0.53 -1.40 1.42
C TYR A 235 -0.94 -0.01 1.89
N TYR A 236 -2.17 0.37 1.59
CA TYR A 236 -2.81 1.57 2.11
C TYR A 236 -4.19 1.20 2.68
N ASP A 237 -4.49 1.68 3.87
CA ASP A 237 -5.77 1.47 4.53
C ASP A 237 -6.70 2.66 4.26
N THR A 238 -7.81 2.39 3.56
CA THR A 238 -8.82 3.38 3.21
C THR A 238 -9.71 3.75 4.39
N THR A 239 -9.84 2.88 5.40
CA THR A 239 -10.61 3.15 6.62
C THR A 239 -9.87 4.14 7.52
N SER A 240 -8.59 3.89 7.80
CA SER A 240 -7.77 4.80 8.61
C SER A 240 -7.15 5.96 7.82
N ARG A 241 -7.30 5.95 6.48
CA ARG A 241 -6.66 6.89 5.55
C ARG A 241 -5.15 7.03 5.81
N SER A 242 -4.47 5.90 5.90
CA SER A 242 -3.04 5.89 6.25
C SER A 242 -2.34 4.60 5.83
N PHE A 243 -1.00 4.63 5.87
CA PHE A 243 -0.22 3.42 5.70
C PHE A 243 -0.31 2.57 6.98
N PRO A 244 -0.66 1.27 6.86
CA PRO A 244 -0.75 0.38 8.01
C PRO A 244 0.57 0.31 8.78
N HIS A 245 0.45 0.42 10.10
CA HIS A 245 1.55 0.26 11.04
C HIS A 245 1.10 -0.62 12.21
N VAL A 246 2.00 -0.85 13.16
CA VAL A 246 1.69 -1.61 14.37
C VAL A 246 0.62 -0.86 15.18
N LEU A 247 -0.54 -1.48 15.33
CA LEU A 247 -1.60 -0.98 16.19
C LEU A 247 -1.30 -1.32 17.66
N GLY A 248 -1.62 -0.39 18.55
CA GLY A 248 -1.41 -0.54 19.99
C GLY A 248 -2.74 -0.46 20.73
N PRO A 249 -2.91 -1.19 21.85
CA PRO A 249 -4.10 -1.07 22.66
C PRO A 249 -4.22 0.36 23.21
N THR A 250 -5.46 0.84 23.29
CA THR A 250 -5.83 2.11 23.93
C THR A 250 -6.74 1.84 25.12
N ASP A 251 -6.95 2.87 25.94
CA ASP A 251 -7.91 2.80 27.04
C ASP A 251 -9.36 2.93 26.57
N HIS A 252 -9.65 3.00 25.26
CA HIS A 252 -11.01 3.23 24.75
C HIS A 252 -12.03 2.21 25.27
N VAL A 253 -11.75 0.92 25.07
CA VAL A 253 -12.63 -0.17 25.54
C VAL A 253 -12.76 -0.12 27.07
N LYS A 254 -11.65 0.15 27.75
CA LYS A 254 -11.60 0.25 29.21
C LYS A 254 -12.47 1.41 29.71
N GLN A 255 -12.45 2.57 29.06
CA GLN A 255 -13.24 3.74 29.41
C GLN A 255 -14.72 3.57 29.10
N ASN A 256 -15.06 2.95 27.95
CA ASN A 256 -16.45 2.85 27.48
C ASN A 256 -17.19 1.60 27.97
N CYS A 257 -16.47 0.53 28.33
CA CYS A 257 -17.06 -0.71 28.84
C CYS A 257 -16.88 -0.89 30.35
N SER A 258 -16.41 0.14 31.07
CA SER A 258 -16.40 0.15 32.54
C SER A 258 -17.67 0.79 33.11
N TYR A 259 -18.11 0.30 34.26
CA TYR A 259 -19.26 0.86 34.96
C TYR A 259 -18.95 2.28 35.46
N GLN A 260 -19.79 3.25 35.11
CA GLN A 260 -19.70 4.63 35.61
C GLN A 260 -20.39 4.73 36.96
N LEU A 261 -19.65 5.16 37.97
CA LEU A 261 -20.17 5.31 39.32
C LEU A 261 -20.93 6.65 39.46
N PRO A 262 -21.92 6.72 40.36
CA PRO A 262 -22.56 7.98 40.71
C PRO A 262 -21.54 9.02 41.18
N VAL A 263 -21.82 10.31 40.98
CA VAL A 263 -20.92 11.44 41.33
C VAL A 263 -20.34 11.32 42.74
N ARG A 264 -21.15 10.89 43.73
CA ARG A 264 -20.69 10.69 45.11
C ARG A 264 -19.56 9.67 45.28
N SER A 265 -19.40 8.74 44.34
CA SER A 265 -18.42 7.64 44.35
C SER A 265 -17.43 7.72 43.18
N LYS A 266 -17.33 8.87 42.52
CA LYS A 266 -16.50 9.07 41.31
C LYS A 266 -15.05 8.64 41.52
N ASP A 267 -14.48 8.95 42.68
CA ASP A 267 -13.07 8.67 43.01
C ASP A 267 -12.74 7.17 43.07
N LEU A 268 -13.76 6.31 43.21
CA LEU A 268 -13.60 4.85 43.20
C LEU A 268 -13.49 4.28 41.78
N GLU A 269 -13.87 5.03 40.74
CA GLU A 269 -13.77 4.57 39.35
C GLU A 269 -12.34 4.18 38.97
N ARG A 270 -11.32 4.79 39.62
CA ARG A 270 -9.92 4.44 39.45
C ARG A 270 -9.61 2.95 39.71
N TYR A 271 -10.35 2.31 40.61
CA TYR A 271 -10.19 0.88 40.88
C TYR A 271 -10.88 0.03 39.82
N LEU A 272 -12.04 0.45 39.30
CA LEU A 272 -12.69 -0.24 38.18
C LEU A 272 -11.85 -0.15 36.90
N LEU A 273 -11.18 0.99 36.72
CA LEU A 273 -10.24 1.26 35.65
C LEU A 273 -8.82 0.78 35.99
N ALA A 274 -8.60 -0.01 37.03
CA ALA A 274 -7.29 -0.65 37.23
C ALA A 274 -7.33 -2.04 36.58
N GLY A 275 -6.40 -2.31 35.65
CA GLY A 275 -6.27 -3.64 35.04
C GLY A 275 -5.46 -4.57 35.95
N PRO A 276 -5.71 -5.90 35.93
CA PRO A 276 -4.93 -6.85 36.71
C PRO A 276 -3.45 -6.93 36.27
N SER A 277 -3.15 -6.49 35.05
CA SER A 277 -1.83 -6.58 34.41
C SER A 277 -0.99 -5.29 34.50
N THR A 278 -1.53 -4.18 35.01
CA THR A 278 -0.81 -2.90 35.05
C THR A 278 0.03 -2.71 36.31
N GLY A 279 -0.21 -3.50 37.36
CA GLY A 279 0.44 -3.31 38.67
C GLY A 279 0.08 -1.96 39.32
N GLU A 280 -0.89 -1.23 38.76
CA GLU A 280 -1.28 0.13 39.18
C GLU A 280 -1.93 0.14 40.57
N VAL A 281 -2.53 -0.98 40.99
CA VAL A 281 -3.20 -1.12 42.28
C VAL A 281 -2.60 -2.29 43.06
N THR A 282 -2.09 -2.01 44.25
CA THR A 282 -1.52 -2.98 45.18
C THR A 282 -2.32 -2.98 46.49
N PRO A 283 -2.26 -4.04 47.32
CA PRO A 283 -2.96 -4.05 48.61
C PRO A 283 -2.57 -2.85 49.49
N ASN A 284 -1.27 -2.50 49.48
CA ASN A 284 -0.75 -1.37 50.24
C ASN A 284 -1.25 -0.03 49.69
N SER A 285 -1.37 0.12 48.37
CA SER A 285 -1.88 1.38 47.80
C SER A 285 -3.33 1.63 48.21
N VAL A 286 -4.16 0.58 48.27
CA VAL A 286 -5.56 0.68 48.74
C VAL A 286 -5.62 1.07 50.22
N ILE A 287 -4.74 0.51 51.06
CA ILE A 287 -4.68 0.86 52.48
C ILE A 287 -4.18 2.30 52.67
N SER A 288 -3.17 2.73 51.91
CA SER A 288 -2.64 4.09 52.01
C SER A 288 -3.64 5.16 51.56
N SER A 289 -4.59 4.82 50.70
CA SER A 289 -5.62 5.74 50.20
C SER A 289 -6.91 5.73 51.03
N LEU A 290 -6.90 5.21 52.26
CA LEU A 290 -8.08 5.22 53.15
C LEU A 290 -8.55 6.62 53.52
N SER A 291 -7.66 7.61 53.48
CA SER A 291 -8.02 9.02 53.64
C SER A 291 -9.02 9.50 52.58
N ASP A 292 -9.03 8.86 51.41
CA ASP A 292 -9.88 9.22 50.28
C ASP A 292 -11.22 8.46 50.31
N CYS A 293 -11.48 7.68 51.37
CA CYS A 293 -12.72 6.92 51.52
C CYS A 293 -13.91 7.88 51.62
N PRO A 294 -14.89 7.80 50.70
CA PRO A 294 -16.08 8.64 50.77
C PRO A 294 -16.85 8.42 52.07
N HIS A 295 -17.40 9.48 52.65
CA HIS A 295 -18.10 9.43 53.94
C HIS A 295 -19.33 8.49 53.98
N HIS A 296 -19.92 8.19 52.83
CA HIS A 296 -21.09 7.31 52.72
C HIS A 296 -20.74 5.83 52.55
N ILE A 297 -19.45 5.45 52.63
CA ILE A 297 -18.97 4.07 52.47
C ILE A 297 -18.17 3.69 53.71
N ALA A 298 -18.38 2.48 54.23
CA ALA A 298 -17.58 1.99 55.34
C ALA A 298 -16.14 1.68 54.87
N GLN A 299 -15.14 1.93 55.71
CA GLN A 299 -13.73 1.65 55.36
C GLN A 299 -13.49 0.19 54.96
N SER A 300 -14.25 -0.75 55.53
CA SER A 300 -14.21 -2.17 55.15
C SER A 300 -14.68 -2.40 53.71
N GLU A 301 -15.76 -1.73 53.29
CA GLU A 301 -16.30 -1.79 51.93
C GLU A 301 -15.37 -1.12 50.92
N TYR A 302 -14.76 0.01 51.30
CA TYR A 302 -13.75 0.68 50.48
C TYR A 302 -12.54 -0.21 50.21
N LYS A 303 -12.02 -0.89 51.24
CA LYS A 303 -10.92 -1.86 51.09
C LYS A 303 -11.31 -3.02 50.18
N ALA A 304 -12.50 -3.59 50.40
CA ALA A 304 -13.00 -4.69 49.58
C ALA A 304 -13.15 -4.28 48.11
N PHE A 305 -13.69 -3.08 47.86
CA PHE A 305 -13.87 -2.53 46.52
C PHE A 305 -12.52 -2.23 45.84
N GLY A 306 -11.60 -1.56 46.53
CA GLY A 306 -10.28 -1.23 45.98
C GLY A 306 -9.41 -2.45 45.71
N ALA A 307 -9.68 -3.58 46.39
CA ALA A 307 -8.99 -4.85 46.17
C ALA A 307 -9.57 -5.68 45.01
N LEU A 308 -10.71 -5.32 44.42
CA LEU A 308 -11.31 -6.06 43.30
C LEU A 308 -10.33 -6.31 42.12
N PRO A 309 -9.51 -5.33 41.69
CA PRO A 309 -8.55 -5.53 40.58
C PRO A 309 -7.43 -6.50 40.91
N ILE A 310 -7.16 -6.70 42.21
CA ILE A 310 -6.11 -7.57 42.77
C ILE A 310 -6.61 -9.01 42.91
N GLY A 311 -7.91 -9.26 42.68
CA GLY A 311 -8.60 -10.53 42.91
C GLY A 311 -8.04 -11.76 42.17
N HIS A 312 -7.05 -11.58 41.29
CA HIS A 312 -6.31 -12.67 40.66
C HIS A 312 -5.25 -13.32 41.57
N GLU A 313 -4.85 -12.65 42.67
CA GLU A 313 -3.79 -13.10 43.60
C GLU A 313 -4.27 -13.39 45.03
N ILE A 314 -5.58 -13.32 45.31
CA ILE A 314 -6.09 -13.59 46.66
C ILE A 314 -6.16 -15.11 46.86
N TYR A 315 -5.02 -15.73 47.15
CA TYR A 315 -4.99 -16.95 47.94
C TYR A 315 -5.58 -16.59 49.31
N HIS A 316 -6.82 -17.02 49.56
CA HIS A 316 -7.34 -17.08 50.91
C HIS A 316 -6.47 -18.05 51.71
N GLY A 317 -5.45 -17.52 52.39
CA GLY A 317 -4.87 -18.17 53.56
C GLY A 317 -5.95 -18.22 54.62
N MET A 318 -6.72 -19.31 54.64
CA MET A 318 -7.52 -19.67 55.80
C MET A 318 -6.54 -20.03 56.92
N GLY A 319 -6.41 -19.12 57.89
CA GLY A 319 -5.96 -19.44 59.24
C GLY A 319 -7.14 -19.86 60.09
#